data_AF-A0ABD5YBR7-F1
#
_entry.id   AF-A0ABD5YBR7-F1
#
_cell.length_a   1.000
_cell.length_b   1.000
_cell.length_c   1.000
_cell.angle_alpha   90.00
_cell.angle_beta   90.00
_cell.angle_gamma   90.00
#
_symmetry.space_group_name_H-M   'P 1'
#
loop_
_entity.id
_entity.type
_entity.pdbx_description
1 polymer ?
#
loop_
_entity_poly.entity_id
_entity_poly.type
_entity_poly.pdbx_seq_one_letter_code
_entity_poly.pdbx_strand_id
1 'polypeptide(L)'
;MELGEDFDEEEFRFVSCEDCFRIYGRYRHGKKASLNKLFSADWLFGGDLSYESIVDFDNEDAYAIHHTHSGPVRVQDALLVLSHIGSRSGEVVSTYKHDYQHALCYVLDDTVVGYLTWEPHERGPILSQLYIREEYRGQGLAANLVSGWYENVCDSEHYFADEPTSGGKAVLSSIGHLDRASGPAREVHNLTPLAFG
;
A
#
# COMPACT_ATOMS: atom_id res chain seq x y z
N MET A 1 13.88 23.09 32.92
CA MET A 1 14.86 22.95 31.82
C MET A 1 14.08 22.31 30.70
N GLU A 2 13.49 23.16 29.86
CA GLU A 2 12.66 22.72 28.73
C GLU A 2 13.60 22.10 27.69
N LEU A 3 13.39 20.82 27.38
CA LEU A 3 14.00 20.18 26.22
C LEU A 3 13.31 20.77 24.99
N GLY A 4 13.80 21.91 24.54
CA GLY A 4 13.65 22.32 23.15
C GLY A 4 14.43 21.31 22.33
N GLU A 5 13.76 20.22 21.96
CA GLU A 5 14.26 19.32 20.94
C GLU A 5 14.19 20.11 19.63
N ASP A 6 15.35 20.60 19.17
CA ASP A 6 15.56 21.08 17.82
C ASP A 6 15.26 19.92 16.87
N PHE A 7 14.02 19.85 16.40
CA PHE A 7 13.54 18.84 15.48
C PHE A 7 13.86 19.26 14.06
N ASP A 8 14.55 18.37 13.35
CA ASP A 8 15.03 18.61 11.99
C ASP A 8 13.88 18.82 11.00
N GLU A 9 14.14 19.61 9.96
CA GLU A 9 13.17 20.00 8.93
C GLU A 9 12.69 18.84 8.04
N GLU A 10 12.95 17.56 8.36
CA GLU A 10 12.48 16.37 7.63
C GLU A 10 11.73 15.34 8.49
N GLU A 11 11.49 15.65 9.77
CA GLU A 11 11.04 14.66 10.74
C GLU A 11 9.60 14.13 10.48
N PHE A 12 9.48 12.84 10.14
CA PHE A 12 8.21 12.09 10.15
C PHE A 12 8.13 11.18 11.39
N ARG A 13 7.02 11.27 12.14
CA ARG A 13 6.78 10.41 13.31
C ARG A 13 5.34 9.89 13.36
N PHE A 14 5.15 8.69 13.85
CA PHE A 14 3.81 8.18 14.18
C PHE A 14 3.31 8.82 15.48
N VAL A 15 2.07 9.29 15.48
CA VAL A 15 1.37 9.66 16.71
C VAL A 15 0.66 8.42 17.21
N SER A 16 1.09 7.88 18.34
CA SER A 16 0.53 6.65 18.92
C SER A 16 0.24 6.80 20.41
N CYS A 17 -0.64 5.94 20.95
CA CYS A 17 -0.85 5.83 22.40
C CYS A 17 0.36 5.14 23.02
N GLU A 18 0.84 5.69 24.14
CA GLU A 18 1.98 5.16 24.87
C GLU A 18 1.73 3.75 25.43
N ASP A 19 0.50 3.46 25.87
CA ASP A 19 0.16 2.20 26.54
C ASP A 19 -0.15 1.06 25.55
N CYS A 20 -0.97 1.33 24.53
CA CYS A 20 -1.45 0.31 23.60
C CYS A 20 -0.76 0.35 22.24
N PHE A 21 0.16 1.30 22.03
CA PHE A 21 0.90 1.55 20.79
C PHE A 21 0.03 1.80 19.55
N ARG A 22 -1.30 1.89 19.67
CA ARG A 22 -2.20 2.16 18.54
C ARG A 22 -1.85 3.49 17.90
N ILE A 23 -1.78 3.52 16.56
CA ILE A 23 -1.53 4.74 15.79
C ILE A 23 -2.83 5.54 15.66
N TYR A 24 -2.73 6.86 15.83
CA TYR A 24 -3.82 7.84 15.68
C TYR A 24 -3.53 8.91 14.63
N GLY A 25 -2.33 8.91 14.06
CA GLY A 25 -1.94 9.87 13.04
C GLY A 25 -0.45 9.93 12.82
N ARG A 26 0.00 11.03 12.23
CA ARG A 26 1.42 11.33 12.03
C ARG A 26 1.73 12.76 12.42
N TYR A 27 3.00 13.00 12.70
CA TYR A 27 3.60 14.32 12.88
C TYR A 27 4.64 14.52 11.77
N ARG A 28 4.62 15.70 11.14
CA ARG A 28 5.62 16.11 10.15
C ARG A 28 5.82 17.62 10.20
N HIS A 29 7.06 18.10 10.31
CA HIS A 29 7.41 19.53 10.37
C HIS A 29 6.51 20.36 11.31
N GLY A 30 6.38 19.97 12.59
CA GLY A 30 5.52 20.72 13.52
C GLY A 30 4.03 20.42 13.43
N LYS A 31 3.57 19.69 12.40
CA LYS A 31 2.14 19.51 12.11
C LYS A 31 1.67 18.07 12.33
N LYS A 32 0.67 17.93 13.21
CA LYS A 32 -0.07 16.68 13.39
C LYS A 32 -1.19 16.55 12.35
N ALA A 33 -1.36 15.35 11.82
CA ALA A 33 -2.52 14.95 11.04
C ALA A 33 -3.12 13.68 11.64
N SER A 34 -4.42 13.68 11.91
CA SER A 34 -5.16 12.51 12.40
C SER A 34 -5.37 11.48 11.28
N LEU A 35 -5.70 10.24 11.62
CA LEU A 35 -6.05 9.21 10.63
C LEU A 35 -7.18 9.66 9.69
N ASN A 36 -8.25 10.25 10.23
CA ASN A 36 -9.37 10.74 9.39
C ASN A 36 -8.91 11.76 8.35
N LYS A 37 -7.94 12.59 8.71
CA LYS A 37 -7.36 13.56 7.77
C LYS A 37 -6.44 12.88 6.78
N LEU A 38 -5.57 11.98 7.23
CA LEU A 38 -4.62 11.25 6.37
C LEU A 38 -5.33 10.38 5.32
N PHE A 39 -6.47 9.81 5.69
CA PHE A 39 -7.23 8.87 4.86
C PHE A 39 -8.40 9.55 4.13
N SER A 40 -8.41 10.88 4.05
CA SER A 40 -9.40 11.63 3.29
C SER A 40 -8.86 11.98 1.91
N ALA A 41 -9.64 11.71 0.87
CA ALA A 41 -9.35 12.10 -0.51
C ALA A 41 -9.05 13.60 -0.63
N ASP A 42 -9.89 14.46 -0.05
CA ASP A 42 -9.70 15.92 -0.03
C ASP A 42 -8.30 16.31 0.47
N TRP A 43 -7.83 15.63 1.52
CA TRP A 43 -6.51 15.92 2.06
C TRP A 43 -5.39 15.43 1.14
N LEU A 44 -5.55 14.26 0.50
CA LEU A 44 -4.59 13.76 -0.47
C LEU A 44 -4.49 14.68 -1.71
N PHE A 45 -5.63 15.12 -2.24
CA PHE A 45 -5.73 16.03 -3.39
C PHE A 45 -5.23 17.44 -3.09
N GLY A 46 -5.33 17.93 -1.86
CA GLY A 46 -4.85 19.27 -1.52
C GLY A 46 -3.32 19.44 -1.51
N GLY A 47 -2.55 18.45 -1.96
CA GLY A 47 -1.09 18.50 -2.15
C GLY A 47 -0.72 18.66 -3.64
N ASP A 48 0.51 18.29 -4.00
CA ASP A 48 1.03 18.37 -5.37
C ASP A 48 0.60 17.16 -6.24
N LEU A 49 -0.64 16.68 -6.07
CA LEU A 49 -1.14 15.53 -6.81
C LEU A 49 -1.45 15.89 -8.26
N SER A 50 -0.90 15.13 -9.22
CA SER A 50 -1.29 15.20 -10.63
C SER A 50 -2.49 14.30 -10.89
N TYR A 51 -3.42 14.73 -11.76
CA TYR A 51 -4.51 13.88 -12.25
C TYR A 51 -4.00 12.64 -12.99
N GLU A 52 -2.81 12.71 -13.58
CA GLU A 52 -2.16 11.56 -14.24
C GLU A 52 -1.77 10.44 -13.25
N SER A 53 -1.76 10.74 -11.95
CA SER A 53 -1.52 9.75 -10.90
C SER A 53 -2.80 9.00 -10.51
N ILE A 54 -3.96 9.33 -11.06
CA ILE A 54 -5.21 8.63 -10.78
C ILE A 54 -5.32 7.42 -11.70
N VAL A 55 -5.59 6.26 -11.10
CA VAL A 55 -5.93 5.02 -11.79
C VAL A 55 -7.39 4.75 -11.50
N ASP A 56 -8.22 4.88 -12.54
CA ASP A 56 -9.64 4.60 -12.46
C ASP A 56 -9.88 3.08 -12.50
N PHE A 57 -10.88 2.63 -11.76
CA PHE A 57 -11.36 1.25 -11.79
C PHE A 57 -12.78 1.25 -12.37
N ASP A 58 -13.29 0.08 -12.76
CA ASP A 58 -14.67 -0.08 -13.26
C ASP A 58 -15.77 0.31 -12.25
N ASN A 59 -15.42 0.65 -11.01
CA ASN A 59 -16.33 1.14 -9.98
C ASN A 59 -16.29 2.67 -9.92
N GLU A 60 -17.40 3.34 -10.24
CA GLU A 60 -17.51 4.81 -10.26
C GLU A 60 -17.17 5.48 -8.92
N ASP A 61 -17.36 4.76 -7.81
CA ASP A 61 -17.10 5.28 -6.45
C ASP A 61 -15.68 4.95 -5.95
N ALA A 62 -14.87 4.25 -6.74
CA ALA A 62 -13.54 3.80 -6.33
C ALA A 62 -12.46 4.09 -7.37
N TYR A 63 -11.34 4.62 -6.88
CA TYR A 63 -10.16 4.89 -7.68
C TYR A 63 -8.90 4.60 -6.85
N ALA A 64 -7.74 4.53 -7.49
CA ALA A 64 -6.48 4.52 -6.78
C ALA A 64 -5.58 5.67 -7.19
N ILE A 65 -4.73 6.09 -6.27
CA ILE A 65 -3.69 7.06 -6.52
C ILE A 65 -2.36 6.31 -6.64
N HIS A 66 -1.77 6.34 -7.83
CA HIS A 66 -0.43 5.85 -8.09
C HIS A 66 0.61 6.75 -7.45
N HIS A 67 1.43 6.14 -6.60
CA HIS A 67 2.57 6.75 -5.96
C HIS A 67 3.86 6.10 -6.47
N THR A 68 4.75 6.93 -7.01
CA THR A 68 6.12 6.55 -7.40
C THR A 68 7.11 7.05 -6.35
N HIS A 69 8.41 6.76 -6.51
CA HIS A 69 9.45 7.23 -5.58
C HIS A 69 9.52 8.77 -5.45
N SER A 70 9.02 9.51 -6.45
CA SER A 70 8.94 10.98 -6.46
C SER A 70 7.50 11.48 -6.32
N GLY A 71 6.62 10.63 -5.81
CA GLY A 71 5.20 10.93 -5.67
C GLY A 71 4.91 11.96 -4.57
N PRO A 72 3.65 12.39 -4.43
CA PRO A 72 3.28 13.42 -3.47
C PRO A 72 3.43 12.96 -2.02
N VAL A 73 4.07 13.80 -1.20
CA VAL A 73 4.34 13.53 0.23
C VAL A 73 3.09 13.14 1.03
N ARG A 74 1.92 13.68 0.69
CA ARG A 74 0.67 13.33 1.40
C ARG A 74 0.23 11.89 1.16
N VAL A 75 0.38 11.42 -0.07
CA VAL A 75 0.08 10.03 -0.45
C VAL A 75 1.10 9.10 0.20
N GLN A 76 2.38 9.47 0.15
CA GLN A 76 3.45 8.76 0.87
C GLN A 76 3.14 8.62 2.38
N ASP A 77 2.75 9.72 3.04
CA ASP A 77 2.41 9.72 4.47
C ASP A 77 1.25 8.77 4.77
N ALA A 78 0.19 8.79 3.95
CA ALA A 78 -0.96 7.91 4.12
C ALA A 78 -0.58 6.43 3.95
N LEU A 79 0.21 6.12 2.92
CA LEU A 79 0.71 4.77 2.65
C LEU A 79 1.64 4.25 3.75
N LEU A 80 2.56 5.08 4.25
CA LEU A 80 3.45 4.72 5.36
C LEU A 80 2.67 4.41 6.64
N VAL A 81 1.66 5.23 6.96
CA VAL A 81 0.79 5.00 8.12
C VAL A 81 -0.05 3.73 7.93
N LEU A 82 -0.64 3.52 6.77
CA LEU A 82 -1.42 2.30 6.46
C LEU A 82 -0.57 1.05 6.54
N SER A 83 0.62 1.07 5.95
CA SER A 83 1.54 -0.07 5.97
C SER A 83 1.95 -0.43 7.40
N HIS A 84 2.19 0.57 8.26
CA HIS A 84 2.50 0.32 9.67
C HIS A 84 1.31 -0.18 10.48
N ILE A 85 0.08 0.24 10.15
CA ILE A 85 -1.14 -0.34 10.74
C ILE A 85 -1.26 -1.81 10.29
N GLY A 86 -1.04 -2.09 9.01
CA GLY A 86 -1.11 -3.43 8.42
C GLY A 86 -0.09 -4.40 9.02
N SER A 87 1.18 -4.00 9.17
CA SER A 87 2.24 -4.86 9.71
C SER A 87 2.01 -5.29 11.16
N ARG A 88 1.17 -4.57 11.90
CA ARG A 88 0.78 -4.90 13.28
C ARG A 88 -0.45 -5.80 13.38
N SER A 89 -1.13 -6.10 12.28
CA SER A 89 -2.37 -6.89 12.26
C SER A 89 -2.18 -8.41 12.32
N GLY A 90 -0.94 -8.89 12.52
CA GLY A 90 -0.66 -10.30 12.86
C GLY A 90 -0.27 -11.19 11.68
N GLU A 91 -0.44 -10.74 10.44
CA GLU A 91 0.22 -11.33 9.26
C GLU A 91 1.45 -10.48 8.91
N VAL A 92 2.60 -11.12 8.66
CA VAL A 92 3.87 -10.44 8.38
C VAL A 92 3.75 -9.66 7.07
N VAL A 93 3.36 -8.39 7.16
CA VAL A 93 3.44 -7.43 6.06
C VAL A 93 4.74 -6.65 6.29
N SER A 94 5.66 -6.72 5.33
CA SER A 94 6.83 -5.84 5.33
C SER A 94 6.38 -4.37 5.36
N THR A 95 7.20 -3.45 5.84
CA THR A 95 6.84 -2.03 5.79
C THR A 95 7.06 -1.50 4.37
N TYR A 96 6.15 -0.66 3.87
CA TYR A 96 6.28 0.03 2.58
C TYR A 96 7.59 0.81 2.51
N LYS A 97 8.36 0.62 1.44
CA LYS A 97 9.64 1.28 1.20
C LYS A 97 9.58 2.17 -0.03
N HIS A 98 9.17 3.41 0.20
CA HIS A 98 8.91 4.40 -0.86
C HIS A 98 10.10 4.69 -1.80
N ASP A 99 11.35 4.46 -1.36
CA ASP A 99 12.54 4.73 -2.17
C ASP A 99 12.61 3.90 -3.47
N TYR A 100 11.97 2.72 -3.48
CA TYR A 100 12.06 1.80 -4.62
C TYR A 100 10.75 1.05 -4.93
N GLN A 101 9.72 1.17 -4.06
CA GLN A 101 8.41 0.57 -4.30
C GLN A 101 7.43 1.60 -4.86
N HIS A 102 6.73 1.19 -5.92
CA HIS A 102 5.51 1.87 -6.36
C HIS A 102 4.33 1.42 -5.47
N ALA A 103 3.29 2.25 -5.41
CA ALA A 103 2.09 1.91 -4.67
C ALA A 103 0.82 2.45 -5.32
N LEU A 104 -0.30 1.75 -5.13
CA LEU A 104 -1.64 2.26 -5.35
C LEU A 104 -2.27 2.51 -3.98
N CYS A 105 -2.61 3.77 -3.69
CA CYS A 105 -3.41 4.16 -2.52
C CYS A 105 -4.89 4.08 -2.92
N TYR A 106 -5.62 3.10 -2.39
CA TYR A 106 -6.97 2.78 -2.84
C TYR A 106 -8.03 3.57 -2.06
N VAL A 107 -8.87 4.30 -2.79
CA VAL A 107 -9.89 5.19 -2.25
C VAL A 107 -11.28 4.69 -2.67
N LEU A 108 -12.21 4.67 -1.72
CA LEU A 108 -13.64 4.39 -1.92
C LEU A 108 -14.42 5.44 -1.12
N ASP A 109 -15.40 6.08 -1.75
CA ASP A 109 -16.23 7.12 -1.11
C ASP A 109 -15.39 8.17 -0.37
N ASP A 110 -14.42 8.76 -1.07
CA ASP A 110 -13.47 9.77 -0.55
C ASP A 110 -12.61 9.32 0.65
N THR A 111 -12.57 8.02 0.93
CA THR A 111 -11.83 7.46 2.06
C THR A 111 -10.79 6.45 1.59
N VAL A 112 -9.57 6.54 2.09
CA VAL A 112 -8.54 5.54 1.82
C VAL A 112 -8.90 4.24 2.55
N VAL A 113 -9.15 3.18 1.77
CA VAL A 113 -9.60 1.88 2.27
C VAL A 113 -8.50 0.82 2.27
N GLY A 114 -7.42 1.05 1.53
CA GLY A 114 -6.33 0.09 1.43
C GLY A 114 -5.21 0.55 0.53
N TYR A 115 -4.28 -0.36 0.26
CA TYR A 115 -3.19 -0.11 -0.67
C TYR A 115 -2.64 -1.41 -1.26
N LEU A 116 -1.93 -1.27 -2.37
CA LEU A 116 -1.13 -2.31 -3.02
C LEU A 116 0.26 -1.73 -3.31
N THR A 117 1.34 -2.49 -3.13
CA THR A 117 2.70 -2.08 -3.52
C THR A 117 3.34 -3.09 -4.47
N TRP A 118 4.22 -2.60 -5.33
CA TRP A 118 5.02 -3.45 -6.20
C TRP A 118 6.39 -2.87 -6.48
N GLU A 119 7.29 -3.77 -6.89
CA GLU A 119 8.64 -3.44 -7.36
C GLU A 119 8.72 -3.67 -8.87
N PRO A 120 9.27 -2.70 -9.64
CA PRO A 120 9.54 -2.91 -11.05
C PRO A 120 10.56 -4.03 -11.22
N HIS A 121 10.33 -4.93 -12.17
CA HIS A 121 11.27 -5.99 -12.50
C HIS A 121 11.17 -6.34 -13.98
N GLU A 122 12.30 -6.67 -14.61
CA GLU A 122 12.43 -6.83 -16.07
C GLU A 122 11.52 -7.91 -16.67
N ARG A 123 11.16 -8.91 -15.87
CA ARG A 123 10.28 -10.02 -16.28
C ARG A 123 8.82 -9.82 -15.88
N GLY A 124 8.45 -8.61 -15.45
CA GLY A 124 7.14 -8.30 -14.90
C GLY A 124 7.24 -7.90 -13.43
N PRO A 125 6.31 -7.06 -12.94
CA PRO A 125 6.39 -6.46 -11.62
C PRO A 125 6.25 -7.50 -10.50
N ILE A 126 6.78 -7.17 -9.33
CA ILE A 126 6.69 -8.00 -8.13
C ILE A 126 5.67 -7.35 -7.19
N LEU A 127 4.49 -7.96 -7.06
CA LEU A 127 3.48 -7.60 -6.07
C LEU A 127 4.00 -7.94 -4.67
N SER A 128 4.34 -6.91 -3.89
CA SER A 128 5.02 -7.06 -2.60
C SER A 128 4.07 -6.97 -1.41
N GLN A 129 3.04 -6.10 -1.47
CA GLN A 129 2.09 -5.93 -0.37
C GLN A 129 0.69 -5.67 -0.91
N LEU A 130 -0.29 -6.20 -0.19
CA LEU A 130 -1.71 -5.93 -0.38
C LEU A 130 -2.37 -5.82 0.99
N TYR A 131 -3.03 -4.69 1.25
CA TYR A 131 -3.70 -4.48 2.52
C TYR A 131 -5.02 -3.74 2.31
N ILE A 132 -6.08 -4.28 2.89
CA ILE A 132 -7.37 -3.59 3.06
C ILE A 132 -7.61 -3.43 4.56
N ARG A 133 -8.02 -2.21 4.95
CA ARG A 133 -8.43 -1.88 6.32
C ARG A 133 -9.53 -2.83 6.80
N GLU A 134 -9.47 -3.24 8.06
CA GLU A 134 -10.28 -4.33 8.61
C GLU A 134 -11.79 -4.12 8.42
N GLU A 135 -12.26 -2.89 8.62
CA GLU A 135 -13.66 -2.50 8.50
C GLU A 135 -14.19 -2.55 7.05
N TYR A 136 -13.31 -2.65 6.05
CA TYR A 136 -13.67 -2.76 4.62
C TYR A 136 -13.42 -4.17 4.03
N ARG A 137 -12.96 -5.13 4.84
CA ARG A 137 -12.70 -6.50 4.38
C ARG A 137 -14.00 -7.27 4.10
N GLY A 138 -13.90 -8.31 3.28
CA GLY A 138 -15.04 -9.17 2.92
C GLY A 138 -15.96 -8.61 1.82
N GLN A 139 -15.62 -7.46 1.26
CA GLN A 139 -16.42 -6.76 0.24
C GLN A 139 -15.84 -6.89 -1.18
N GLY A 140 -14.85 -7.76 -1.40
CA GLY A 140 -14.20 -7.93 -2.72
C GLY A 140 -13.19 -6.84 -3.09
N LEU A 141 -12.99 -5.81 -2.26
CA LEU A 141 -12.10 -4.67 -2.56
C LEU A 141 -10.65 -5.06 -2.87
N ALA A 142 -10.10 -6.07 -2.19
CA ALA A 142 -8.75 -6.56 -2.48
C ALA A 142 -8.63 -7.16 -3.88
N ALA A 143 -9.66 -7.90 -4.32
CA ALA A 143 -9.73 -8.49 -5.66
C ALA A 143 -9.85 -7.40 -6.73
N ASN A 144 -10.70 -6.41 -6.51
CA ASN A 144 -10.85 -5.26 -7.42
C ASN A 144 -9.53 -4.49 -7.57
N LEU A 145 -8.86 -4.21 -6.45
CA LEU A 145 -7.59 -3.48 -6.44
C LEU A 145 -6.49 -4.23 -7.21
N VAL A 146 -6.36 -5.55 -7.01
CA VAL A 146 -5.38 -6.35 -7.76
C VAL A 146 -5.73 -6.43 -9.24
N SER A 147 -7.00 -6.61 -9.58
CA SER A 147 -7.44 -6.72 -10.98
C SER A 147 -7.19 -5.42 -11.74
N GLY A 148 -7.62 -4.28 -11.20
CA GLY A 148 -7.37 -3.01 -11.88
C GLY A 148 -5.90 -2.59 -11.87
N TRP A 149 -5.10 -2.98 -10.86
CA TRP A 149 -3.64 -2.83 -10.95
C TRP A 149 -3.07 -3.66 -12.11
N TYR A 150 -3.48 -4.91 -12.27
CA TYR A 150 -3.02 -5.76 -13.36
C TYR A 150 -3.44 -5.19 -14.73
N GLU A 151 -4.70 -4.81 -14.89
CA GLU A 151 -5.26 -4.36 -16.16
C GLU A 151 -4.74 -2.98 -16.60
N ASN A 152 -4.52 -2.06 -15.66
CA ASN A 152 -4.20 -0.67 -15.98
C ASN A 152 -2.73 -0.30 -15.78
N VAL A 153 -1.97 -1.11 -15.04
CA VAL A 153 -0.58 -0.75 -14.64
C VAL A 153 0.44 -1.82 -15.04
N CYS A 154 0.06 -3.08 -15.20
CA CYS A 154 0.99 -4.12 -15.60
C CYS A 154 1.13 -4.20 -17.13
N ASP A 155 2.30 -3.84 -17.65
CA ASP A 155 2.61 -3.95 -19.08
C ASP A 155 3.01 -5.38 -19.52
N SER A 156 2.99 -6.35 -18.61
CA SER A 156 3.43 -7.72 -18.84
C SER A 156 2.30 -8.73 -18.68
N GLU A 157 2.36 -9.82 -19.46
CA GLU A 157 1.37 -10.90 -19.38
C GLU A 157 1.34 -11.58 -18.00
N HIS A 158 2.43 -11.50 -17.23
CA HIS A 158 2.56 -12.08 -15.91
C HIS A 158 3.17 -11.10 -14.92
N TYR A 159 2.98 -11.38 -13.63
CA TYR A 159 3.62 -10.70 -12.52
C TYR A 159 4.02 -11.71 -11.44
N PHE A 160 4.91 -11.31 -10.54
CA PHE A 160 5.34 -12.14 -9.43
C PHE A 160 4.57 -11.76 -8.17
N ALA A 161 4.07 -12.73 -7.41
CA ALA A 161 3.47 -12.50 -6.10
C ALA A 161 4.48 -12.93 -5.03
N ASP A 162 5.01 -11.97 -4.27
CA ASP A 162 6.02 -12.21 -3.24
C ASP A 162 5.37 -12.73 -1.95
N GLU A 163 5.73 -13.96 -1.57
CA GLU A 163 5.30 -14.63 -0.34
C GLU A 163 3.82 -14.42 0.06
N PRO A 164 2.85 -14.68 -0.84
CA PRO A 164 1.46 -14.36 -0.56
C PRO A 164 0.94 -15.16 0.64
N THR A 165 0.32 -14.46 1.60
CA THR A 165 -0.35 -15.08 2.76
C THR A 165 -1.53 -15.94 2.31
N SER A 166 -2.12 -16.74 3.21
CA SER A 166 -3.34 -17.49 2.89
C SER A 166 -4.47 -16.58 2.39
N GLY A 167 -4.62 -15.40 2.99
CA GLY A 167 -5.54 -14.36 2.52
C GLY A 167 -5.18 -13.83 1.13
N GLY A 168 -3.90 -13.51 0.89
CA GLY A 168 -3.42 -13.09 -0.43
C GLY A 168 -3.68 -14.14 -1.51
N LYS A 169 -3.37 -15.42 -1.24
CA LYS A 169 -3.66 -16.53 -2.16
C LYS A 169 -5.15 -16.68 -2.45
N ALA A 170 -6.00 -16.52 -1.43
CA ALA A 170 -7.46 -16.58 -1.62
C ALA A 170 -7.94 -15.46 -2.54
N VAL A 171 -7.43 -14.23 -2.37
CA VAL A 171 -7.73 -13.09 -3.27
C VAL A 171 -7.29 -13.42 -4.70
N LEU A 172 -6.01 -13.77 -4.90
CA LEU A 172 -5.49 -14.04 -6.24
C LEU A 172 -6.19 -15.23 -6.92
N SER A 173 -6.57 -16.25 -6.17
CA SER A 173 -7.33 -17.39 -6.70
C SER A 173 -8.74 -16.99 -7.09
N SER A 174 -9.40 -16.11 -6.32
CA SER A 174 -10.77 -15.67 -6.58
C SER A 174 -10.93 -14.92 -7.90
N ILE A 175 -9.86 -14.27 -8.38
CA ILE A 175 -9.79 -13.57 -9.67
C ILE A 175 -9.09 -14.38 -10.75
N GLY A 176 -8.80 -15.67 -10.50
CA GLY A 176 -8.15 -16.55 -11.48
C GLY A 176 -6.66 -16.27 -11.72
N HIS A 177 -6.04 -15.37 -10.95
CA HIS A 177 -4.64 -15.00 -11.14
C HIS A 177 -3.65 -16.12 -10.78
N LEU A 178 -4.02 -17.01 -9.86
CA LEU A 178 -3.21 -18.19 -9.47
C LEU A 178 -3.54 -19.48 -10.26
N ASP A 179 -4.35 -19.41 -11.33
CA ASP A 179 -4.61 -20.60 -12.13
C ASP A 179 -3.31 -21.13 -12.78
N ARG A 180 -2.97 -22.39 -12.53
CA ARG A 180 -1.76 -23.03 -13.08
C ARG A 180 -1.79 -23.16 -14.60
N ALA A 181 -2.96 -23.16 -15.22
CA ALA A 181 -3.08 -23.29 -16.66
C ALA A 181 -2.82 -21.96 -17.40
N SER A 182 -3.24 -20.84 -16.81
CA SER A 182 -3.29 -19.55 -17.54
C SER A 182 -3.23 -18.29 -16.68
N GLY A 183 -3.19 -18.41 -15.34
CA GLY A 183 -3.20 -17.25 -14.45
C GLY A 183 -1.92 -16.40 -14.59
N PRO A 184 -2.01 -15.06 -14.55
CA PRO A 184 -0.86 -14.16 -14.66
C PRO A 184 0.09 -14.17 -13.45
N ALA A 185 -0.36 -14.57 -12.27
CA ALA A 185 0.48 -14.54 -11.07
C ALA A 185 1.44 -15.74 -11.03
N ARG A 186 2.70 -15.45 -10.67
CA ARG A 186 3.74 -16.44 -10.37
C ARG A 186 4.15 -16.26 -8.92
N GLU A 187 3.84 -17.23 -8.08
CA GLU A 187 4.25 -17.20 -6.68
C GLU A 187 5.78 -17.26 -6.60
N VAL A 188 6.37 -16.29 -5.91
CA VAL A 188 7.77 -16.30 -5.53
C VAL A 188 7.82 -16.52 -4.02
N HIS A 189 8.64 -17.48 -3.63
CA HIS A 189 8.98 -17.70 -2.24
C HIS A 189 10.47 -17.44 -2.13
N ASN A 190 10.92 -16.79 -1.06
CA ASN A 190 12.33 -16.84 -0.73
C ASN A 190 12.67 -18.30 -0.43
N LEU A 191 13.15 -18.99 -1.46
CA LEU A 191 14.01 -20.13 -1.27
C LEU A 191 15.26 -19.53 -0.66
N THR A 192 15.40 -19.54 0.65
CA THR A 192 16.74 -19.57 1.22
C THR A 192 17.29 -20.96 0.89
N PRO A 193 18.15 -21.15 -0.12
CA PRO A 193 18.78 -22.45 -0.31
C PRO A 193 19.88 -22.55 0.75
N LEU A 194 19.90 -23.68 1.46
CA LEU A 194 20.91 -24.08 2.42
C LEU A 194 22.32 -23.66 1.97
N ALA A 195 23.05 -22.99 2.85
CA ALA A 195 24.48 -22.79 2.70
C ALA A 195 25.15 -24.16 2.45
N PHE A 196 25.72 -24.33 1.27
CA PHE A 196 26.72 -25.36 1.02
C PHE A 196 28.04 -24.64 0.69
N GLY A 197 29.01 -24.78 1.60
CA GLY A 197 30.39 -24.34 1.43
C GLY A 197 30.80 -23.23 2.38
#